data_AF-A0A8H6BV98-F1
#
_entry.id   AF-A0A8H6BV98-F1
#
_cell.length_a   1.000
_cell.length_b   1.000
_cell.length_c   1.000
_cell.angle_alpha   90.00
_cell.angle_beta   90.00
_cell.angle_gamma   90.00
#
_symmetry.space_group_name_H-M   'P 1'
#
loop_
_entity.id
_entity.type
_entity.pdbx_description
1 polymer ?
#
loop_
_entity_poly.entity_id
_entity_poly.type
_entity_poly.pdbx_seq_one_letter_code
_entity_poly.pdbx_strand_id
1 'polypeptide(L)'
;MDSFDAANQLLQMLRSLSPQLQHLSKAVYFALKNSDKEDYLLPTILDVINDKQLPTSIKANILQFVDLLINESLSSDKYKQAYVQGLKDNLPLIITQVTDNKSNLYSTYLSLFNISQHFKMDCHGFVSQFDSNMLTDKDIDLIKRNEEFTKSDINDDEPLVRAWKILLQCKHECQFERAKLLEHSEYIDDIVDEDSLFSIREKSNPSTTLLSKRQILVRMEDDREAHKRSKENFWVVNRDKEKGNHITEDEIECDCGK
;
A
#
# COMPACT_ATOMS: atom_id res chain seq x y z
N MET A 1 1.66 25.81 -17.13
CA MET A 1 0.45 24.99 -16.93
C MET A 1 -0.36 25.68 -15.87
N ASP A 2 -1.65 25.91 -16.11
CA ASP A 2 -2.53 26.50 -15.10
C ASP A 2 -2.87 25.45 -14.01
N SER A 3 -3.57 25.86 -12.96
CA SER A 3 -3.91 24.96 -11.84
C SER A 3 -4.91 23.87 -12.22
N PHE A 4 -5.86 24.18 -13.09
CA PHE A 4 -6.89 23.23 -13.51
C PHE A 4 -6.32 22.14 -14.42
N ASP A 5 -5.53 22.52 -15.42
CA ASP A 5 -4.85 21.57 -16.29
C ASP A 5 -3.91 20.69 -15.47
N ALA A 6 -3.16 21.27 -14.52
CA ALA A 6 -2.24 20.51 -13.67
C ALA A 6 -2.96 19.44 -12.84
N ALA A 7 -4.10 19.80 -12.24
CA ALA A 7 -4.95 18.85 -11.52
C ALA A 7 -5.50 17.76 -12.44
N ASN A 8 -6.00 18.10 -13.63
CA ASN A 8 -6.51 17.11 -14.59
C ASN A 8 -5.42 16.16 -15.10
N GLN A 9 -4.21 16.66 -15.33
CA GLN A 9 -3.10 15.79 -15.74
C GLN A 9 -2.68 14.86 -14.61
N LEU A 10 -2.58 15.35 -13.37
CA LEU A 10 -2.29 14.50 -12.21
C LEU A 10 -3.38 13.43 -12.03
N LEU A 11 -4.65 13.81 -12.13
CA LEU A 11 -5.80 12.90 -12.10
C LEU A 11 -5.66 11.75 -13.10
N GLN A 12 -5.31 12.05 -14.35
CA GLN A 12 -5.10 11.03 -15.39
C GLN A 12 -3.90 10.12 -15.08
N MET A 13 -2.82 10.68 -14.56
CA MET A 13 -1.63 9.90 -14.15
C MET A 13 -1.96 8.95 -12.99
N LEU A 14 -2.68 9.42 -11.97
CA LEU A 14 -3.06 8.60 -10.82
C LEU A 14 -4.03 7.48 -11.18
N ARG A 15 -5.00 7.72 -12.07
CA ARG A 15 -5.97 6.71 -12.52
C ARG A 15 -5.37 5.61 -13.41
N SER A 16 -4.17 5.81 -13.94
CA SER A 16 -3.46 4.84 -14.79
C SER A 16 -2.13 4.38 -14.17
N LEU A 17 -1.97 4.64 -12.88
CA LEU A 17 -0.73 4.38 -12.17
C LEU A 17 -0.48 2.87 -12.03
N SER A 18 0.73 2.45 -12.38
CA SER A 18 1.22 1.08 -12.19
C SER A 18 2.28 1.04 -11.09
N PRO A 19 2.56 -0.12 -10.47
CA PRO A 19 3.55 -0.23 -9.40
C PRO A 19 5.00 -0.10 -9.91
N GLN A 20 5.20 0.11 -11.22
CA GLN A 20 6.53 0.27 -11.79
C GLN A 20 7.16 1.59 -11.35
N LEU A 21 8.38 1.52 -10.82
CA LEU A 21 9.10 2.69 -10.28
C LEU A 21 9.19 3.86 -11.27
N GLN A 22 9.38 3.59 -12.56
CA GLN A 22 9.44 4.63 -13.59
C GLN A 22 8.11 5.40 -13.72
N HIS A 23 6.97 4.71 -13.63
CA HIS A 23 5.65 5.33 -13.70
C HIS A 23 5.37 6.14 -12.42
N LEU A 24 5.67 5.56 -11.25
CA LEU A 24 5.57 6.25 -9.96
C LEU A 24 6.44 7.52 -9.94
N SER A 25 7.72 7.40 -10.30
CA SER A 25 8.67 8.52 -10.31
C SER A 25 8.25 9.63 -11.28
N LYS A 26 7.65 9.28 -12.42
CA LYS A 26 7.12 10.27 -13.37
C LYS A 26 5.98 11.08 -12.75
N ALA A 27 5.07 10.44 -12.02
CA ALA A 27 3.99 11.11 -11.30
C ALA A 27 4.53 11.98 -10.15
N VAL A 28 5.50 11.46 -9.37
CA VAL A 28 6.15 12.22 -8.28
C VAL A 28 6.83 13.46 -8.83
N TYR A 29 7.64 13.32 -9.88
CA TYR A 29 8.30 14.44 -10.52
C TYR A 29 7.31 15.49 -11.05
N PHE A 30 6.19 15.05 -11.62
CA PHE A 30 5.14 15.97 -12.07
C PHE A 30 4.54 16.77 -10.90
N ALA A 31 4.21 16.09 -9.79
CA ALA A 31 3.66 16.75 -8.59
C ALA A 31 4.66 17.74 -7.98
N LEU A 32 5.93 17.35 -7.82
CA LEU A 32 6.97 18.20 -7.25
C LEU A 32 7.34 19.39 -8.15
N LYS A 33 7.36 19.19 -9.47
CA LYS A 33 7.58 20.27 -10.44
C LYS A 33 6.48 21.34 -10.39
N ASN A 34 5.27 20.95 -10.01
CA ASN A 34 4.11 21.83 -9.85
C ASN A 34 3.74 22.03 -8.37
N SER A 35 4.71 21.93 -7.45
CA SER A 35 4.50 22.13 -6.00
C SER A 35 3.98 23.53 -5.65
N ASP A 36 4.14 24.51 -6.53
CA ASP A 36 3.50 25.83 -6.43
C ASP A 36 1.95 25.77 -6.46
N LYS A 37 1.38 24.62 -6.84
CA LYS A 37 -0.06 24.38 -6.97
C LYS A 37 -0.56 23.28 -6.01
N GLU A 38 0.19 23.02 -4.93
CA GLU A 38 -0.14 22.00 -3.93
C GLU A 38 -1.60 22.06 -3.47
N ASP A 39 -2.13 23.26 -3.26
CA ASP A 39 -3.53 23.51 -2.84
C ASP A 39 -4.59 22.89 -3.77
N TYR A 40 -4.25 22.65 -5.04
CA TYR A 40 -5.12 21.98 -6.01
C TYR A 40 -4.75 20.50 -6.22
N LEU A 41 -3.45 20.19 -6.13
CA LEU A 41 -2.93 18.85 -6.41
C LEU A 41 -3.15 17.89 -5.24
N LEU A 42 -3.03 18.34 -3.99
CA LEU A 42 -3.28 17.51 -2.82
C LEU A 42 -4.76 17.06 -2.74
N PRO A 43 -5.77 17.94 -2.86
CA PRO A 43 -7.16 17.51 -2.94
C PRO A 43 -7.41 16.54 -4.09
N THR A 44 -6.77 16.75 -5.25
CA THR A 44 -6.89 15.82 -6.39
C THR A 44 -6.41 14.40 -6.02
N ILE A 45 -5.31 14.27 -5.29
CA ILE A 45 -4.82 12.95 -4.81
C ILE A 45 -5.86 12.29 -3.90
N LEU A 46 -6.42 13.07 -2.96
CA LEU A 46 -7.42 12.59 -2.00
C LEU A 46 -8.74 12.21 -2.67
N ASP A 47 -9.20 12.99 -3.65
CA ASP A 47 -10.42 12.71 -4.40
C ASP A 47 -10.29 11.43 -5.22
N VAL A 48 -9.12 11.20 -5.85
CA VAL A 48 -8.88 9.97 -6.61
C VAL A 48 -8.90 8.75 -5.72
N ILE A 49 -8.24 8.78 -4.57
CA ILE A 49 -8.20 7.60 -3.68
C ILE A 49 -9.56 7.30 -3.03
N ASN A 50 -10.37 8.34 -2.83
CA ASN A 50 -11.75 8.23 -2.33
C ASN A 50 -12.76 7.76 -3.38
N ASP A 51 -12.39 7.70 -4.66
CA ASP A 51 -13.26 7.20 -5.72
C ASP A 51 -13.56 5.70 -5.50
N LYS A 52 -14.83 5.40 -5.22
CA LYS A 52 -15.32 4.02 -4.99
C LYS A 52 -15.25 3.16 -6.25
N GLN A 53 -15.23 3.76 -7.43
CA GLN A 53 -15.15 3.04 -8.71
C GLN A 53 -13.69 2.76 -9.11
N LEU A 54 -12.71 3.33 -8.38
CA LEU A 54 -11.31 3.11 -8.68
C LEU A 54 -10.91 1.66 -8.33
N PRO A 55 -10.29 0.91 -9.27
CA PRO A 55 -9.75 -0.41 -8.98
C PRO A 55 -8.83 -0.43 -7.76
N THR A 56 -9.00 -1.40 -6.87
CA THR A 56 -8.28 -1.40 -5.59
C THR A 56 -6.79 -1.66 -5.70
N SER A 57 -6.33 -2.24 -6.82
CA SER A 57 -4.91 -2.31 -7.16
C SER A 57 -4.32 -0.91 -7.37
N ILE A 58 -5.05 -0.01 -8.03
CA ILE A 58 -4.60 1.37 -8.28
C ILE A 58 -4.52 2.14 -6.96
N LYS A 59 -5.45 1.92 -6.02
CA LYS A 59 -5.36 2.52 -4.67
C LYS A 59 -4.04 2.16 -3.97
N ALA A 60 -3.59 0.91 -4.06
CA ALA A 60 -2.29 0.50 -3.53
C ALA A 60 -1.12 1.19 -4.25
N ASN A 61 -1.19 1.33 -5.57
CA ASN A 61 -0.17 2.07 -6.34
C ASN A 61 -0.13 3.56 -5.95
N ILE A 62 -1.29 4.17 -5.66
CA ILE A 62 -1.36 5.56 -5.17
C ILE A 62 -0.67 5.69 -3.81
N LEU A 63 -0.83 4.72 -2.90
CA LEU A 63 -0.11 4.72 -1.63
C LEU A 63 1.41 4.60 -1.83
N GLN A 64 1.88 3.78 -2.77
CA GLN A 64 3.30 3.71 -3.13
C GLN A 64 3.80 5.04 -3.72
N PHE A 65 2.97 5.71 -4.52
CA PHE A 65 3.26 7.07 -4.99
C PHE A 65 3.34 8.07 -3.85
N VAL A 66 2.45 8.00 -2.85
CA VAL A 66 2.47 8.87 -1.66
C VAL A 66 3.74 8.64 -0.84
N ASP A 67 4.13 7.39 -0.61
CA ASP A 67 5.39 7.01 0.05
C ASP A 67 6.60 7.66 -0.66
N LEU A 68 6.72 7.44 -1.97
CA LEU A 68 7.80 8.03 -2.77
C LEU A 68 7.74 9.57 -2.82
N LEU A 69 6.55 10.17 -2.89
CA LEU A 69 6.40 11.62 -2.90
C LEU A 69 6.88 12.26 -1.60
N ILE A 70 6.56 11.65 -0.45
CA ILE A 70 7.06 12.08 0.86
C ILE A 70 8.58 11.97 0.90
N ASN A 71 9.14 10.83 0.49
CA ASN A 71 10.58 10.61 0.47
C ASN A 71 11.33 11.65 -0.37
N GLU A 72 10.90 11.87 -1.62
CA GLU A 72 11.54 12.82 -2.54
C GLU A 72 11.39 14.28 -2.08
N SER A 73 10.25 14.62 -1.48
CA SER A 73 10.02 15.97 -0.93
C SER A 73 10.89 16.27 0.28
N LEU A 74 11.15 15.28 1.13
CA LEU A 74 12.04 15.39 2.28
C LEU A 74 13.54 15.36 1.89
N SER A 75 13.88 14.60 0.85
CA SER A 75 15.27 14.42 0.40
C SER A 75 15.83 15.64 -0.34
N SER A 76 14.97 16.49 -0.90
CA SER A 76 15.39 17.64 -1.71
C SER A 76 14.94 18.97 -1.11
N ASP A 77 15.92 19.77 -0.66
CA ASP A 77 15.69 21.14 -0.17
C ASP A 77 14.96 22.04 -1.17
N LYS A 78 15.05 21.72 -2.47
CA LYS A 78 14.37 22.43 -3.56
C LYS A 78 12.86 22.50 -3.35
N TYR A 79 12.25 21.45 -2.83
CA TYR A 79 10.79 21.34 -2.74
C TYR A 79 10.23 21.78 -1.39
N LYS A 80 11.08 22.24 -0.46
CA LYS A 80 10.68 22.80 0.84
C LYS A 80 9.64 21.95 1.59
N GLN A 81 9.75 20.62 1.50
CA GLN A 81 8.82 19.69 2.13
C GLN A 81 7.37 19.80 1.63
N ALA A 82 7.16 20.22 0.38
CA ALA A 82 5.84 20.22 -0.28
C ALA A 82 5.12 18.88 -0.10
N TYR A 83 3.80 18.91 0.10
CA TYR A 83 2.92 17.76 0.34
C TYR A 83 3.14 17.01 1.66
N VAL A 84 4.28 17.14 2.35
CA VAL A 84 4.65 16.27 3.48
C VAL A 84 3.61 16.34 4.60
N GLN A 85 3.28 17.55 5.07
CA GLN A 85 2.33 17.74 6.16
C GLN A 85 0.91 17.36 5.74
N GLY A 86 0.46 17.83 4.57
CA GLY A 86 -0.87 17.52 4.05
C GLY A 86 -1.09 16.03 3.82
N LEU A 87 -0.08 15.29 3.36
CA LEU A 87 -0.16 13.84 3.23
C LEU A 87 -0.13 13.16 4.61
N LYS A 88 0.74 13.57 5.54
CA LYS A 88 0.80 13.03 6.91
C LYS A 88 -0.56 13.10 7.59
N ASP A 89 -1.23 14.25 7.51
CA ASP A 89 -2.53 14.49 8.15
C ASP A 89 -3.64 13.62 7.55
N ASN A 90 -3.53 13.28 6.26
CA ASN A 90 -4.50 12.46 5.55
C ASN A 90 -4.14 10.96 5.46
N LEU A 91 -3.00 10.53 6.01
CA LEU A 91 -2.60 9.11 6.02
C LEU A 91 -3.68 8.17 6.58
N PRO A 92 -4.38 8.47 7.69
CA PRO A 92 -5.46 7.61 8.19
C PRO A 92 -6.54 7.34 7.14
N LEU A 93 -6.95 8.38 6.40
CA LEU A 93 -7.96 8.27 5.34
C LEU A 93 -7.41 7.44 4.19
N ILE A 94 -6.18 7.73 3.74
CA ILE A 94 -5.52 7.03 2.63
C ILE A 94 -5.45 5.53 2.95
N ILE A 95 -4.97 5.15 4.14
CA ILE A 95 -4.87 3.75 4.55
C ILE A 95 -6.24 3.09 4.56
N THR A 96 -7.25 3.73 5.16
CA THR A 96 -8.62 3.19 5.19
C THR A 96 -9.15 2.88 3.79
N GLN A 97 -8.88 3.76 2.81
CA GLN A 97 -9.31 3.55 1.42
C GLN A 97 -8.55 2.41 0.72
N VAL A 98 -7.29 2.20 1.06
CA VAL A 98 -6.43 1.18 0.43
C VAL A 98 -6.68 -0.21 1.02
N THR A 99 -6.91 -0.28 2.34
CA THR A 99 -7.14 -1.52 3.08
C THR A 99 -8.57 -2.04 3.00
N ASP A 100 -9.50 -1.28 2.40
CA ASP A 100 -10.84 -1.77 2.02
C ASP A 100 -10.75 -3.09 1.23
N ASN A 101 -9.71 -3.25 0.41
CA ASN A 101 -9.32 -4.56 -0.10
C ASN A 101 -8.19 -5.18 0.72
N LYS A 102 -8.52 -6.26 1.40
CA LYS A 102 -7.64 -7.03 2.29
C LYS A 102 -6.37 -7.57 1.60
N SER A 103 -6.38 -7.74 0.27
CA SER A 103 -5.17 -8.14 -0.48
C SER A 103 -4.06 -7.08 -0.47
N ASN A 104 -4.39 -5.82 -0.18
CA ASN A 104 -3.42 -4.72 -0.07
C ASN A 104 -2.78 -4.60 1.32
N LEU A 105 -3.15 -5.44 2.29
CA LEU A 105 -2.74 -5.27 3.69
C LEU A 105 -1.21 -5.21 3.85
N TYR A 106 -0.49 -6.15 3.25
CA TYR A 106 0.97 -6.22 3.37
C TYR A 106 1.68 -5.09 2.61
N SER A 107 1.23 -4.74 1.40
CA SER A 107 1.81 -3.61 0.67
C SER A 107 1.58 -2.28 1.40
N THR A 108 0.43 -2.14 2.06
CA THR A 108 0.11 -0.99 2.92
C THR A 108 1.03 -0.93 4.13
N TYR A 109 1.27 -2.06 4.79
CA TYR A 109 2.24 -2.18 5.87
C TYR A 109 3.64 -1.70 5.44
N LEU A 110 4.14 -2.16 4.30
CA LEU A 110 5.46 -1.80 3.81
C LEU A 110 5.58 -0.29 3.56
N SER A 111 4.60 0.31 2.86
CA SER A 111 4.59 1.76 2.61
C SER A 111 4.46 2.55 3.91
N LEU A 112 3.60 2.13 4.85
CA LEU A 112 3.47 2.82 6.14
C LEU A 112 4.75 2.71 6.98
N PHE A 113 5.43 1.57 6.94
CA PHE A 113 6.72 1.39 7.58
C PHE A 113 7.76 2.38 7.04
N ASN A 114 7.92 2.46 5.72
CA ASN A 114 8.84 3.41 5.08
C ASN A 114 8.52 4.86 5.46
N ILE A 115 7.25 5.27 5.35
CA ILE A 115 6.78 6.59 5.74
C ILE A 115 7.12 6.88 7.21
N SER A 116 6.96 5.89 8.09
CA SER A 116 7.28 6.05 9.52
C SER A 116 8.76 6.28 9.77
N GLN A 117 9.64 5.64 9.00
CA GLN A 117 11.08 5.88 9.06
C GLN A 117 11.43 7.32 8.67
N HIS A 118 10.77 7.87 7.64
CA HIS A 118 10.97 9.26 7.22
C HIS A 118 10.61 10.27 8.33
N PHE A 119 9.57 9.97 9.12
CA PHE A 119 9.17 10.80 10.26
C PHE A 119 9.91 10.46 11.57
N LYS A 120 10.86 9.51 11.55
CA LYS A 120 11.60 9.04 12.74
C LYS A 120 10.70 8.59 13.88
N MET A 121 9.52 8.06 13.56
CA MET A 121 8.61 7.51 14.55
C MET A 121 9.08 6.10 14.94
N ASP A 122 9.16 5.81 16.24
CA ASP A 122 9.37 4.43 16.70
C ASP A 122 8.13 3.59 16.39
N CYS A 123 8.28 2.64 15.46
CA CYS A 123 7.21 1.74 15.04
C CYS A 123 7.45 0.28 15.46
N HIS A 124 8.46 -0.03 16.29
CA HIS A 124 8.79 -1.41 16.65
C HIS A 124 7.61 -2.14 17.31
N GLY A 125 6.89 -1.45 18.21
CA GLY A 125 5.69 -2.00 18.84
C GLY A 125 4.58 -2.34 17.85
N PHE A 126 4.38 -1.50 16.83
CA PHE A 126 3.39 -1.76 15.77
C PHE A 126 3.79 -2.89 14.84
N VAL A 127 5.08 -2.96 14.47
CA VAL A 127 5.64 -4.05 13.66
C VAL A 127 5.46 -5.40 14.36
N SER A 128 5.85 -5.47 15.65
CA SER A 128 5.69 -6.70 16.43
C SER A 128 4.23 -7.17 16.52
N GLN A 129 3.28 -6.24 16.68
CA GLN A 129 1.84 -6.55 16.61
C GLN A 129 1.39 -6.93 15.19
N PHE A 130 1.97 -6.33 14.16
CA PHE A 130 1.67 -6.67 12.76
C PHE A 130 2.22 -8.05 12.35
N ASP A 131 3.17 -8.61 13.10
CA ASP A 131 3.67 -9.97 12.85
C ASP A 131 3.01 -11.04 13.74
N SER A 132 2.36 -10.66 14.84
CA SER A 132 1.76 -11.60 15.80
C SER A 132 0.37 -12.14 15.40
N ASN A 133 -0.15 -13.13 16.13
CA ASN A 133 -1.59 -13.40 16.10
C ASN A 133 -2.32 -12.34 16.94
N MET A 134 -3.34 -11.69 16.35
CA MET A 134 -4.13 -10.65 17.00
C MET A 134 -5.45 -11.17 17.56
N LEU A 135 -5.79 -12.44 17.32
CA LEU A 135 -7.03 -13.04 17.83
C LEU A 135 -6.94 -13.26 19.34
N THR A 136 -7.94 -12.75 20.04
CA THR A 136 -8.14 -12.91 21.48
C THR A 136 -9.12 -14.06 21.79
N ASP A 137 -9.16 -14.50 23.04
CA ASP A 137 -10.13 -15.52 23.47
C ASP A 137 -11.59 -15.10 23.22
N LYS A 138 -11.87 -13.80 23.35
CA LYS A 138 -13.19 -13.22 23.02
C LYS A 138 -13.52 -13.37 21.54
N ASP A 139 -12.54 -13.15 20.67
CA ASP A 139 -12.71 -13.31 19.23
C ASP A 139 -13.01 -14.76 18.88
N ILE A 140 -12.33 -15.70 19.52
CA ILE A 140 -12.56 -17.15 19.34
C ILE A 140 -14.00 -17.51 19.74
N ASP A 141 -14.51 -16.97 20.84
CA ASP A 141 -15.89 -17.20 21.27
C ASP A 141 -16.92 -16.60 20.30
N LEU A 142 -16.66 -15.39 19.77
CA LEU A 142 -17.51 -14.76 18.75
C LEU A 142 -17.51 -15.57 17.45
N ILE A 143 -16.33 -16.04 17.03
CA ILE A 143 -16.18 -16.91 15.86
C ILE A 143 -17.07 -18.14 16.02
N LYS A 144 -16.96 -18.87 17.13
CA LYS A 144 -17.79 -20.07 17.38
C LYS A 144 -19.30 -19.82 17.33
N ARG A 145 -19.74 -18.60 17.62
CA ARG A 145 -21.14 -18.18 17.55
C ARG A 145 -21.56 -17.66 16.17
N ASN A 146 -20.64 -17.65 15.22
CA ASN A 146 -20.80 -17.10 13.87
C ASN A 146 -21.12 -15.59 13.86
N GLU A 147 -20.72 -14.85 14.88
CA GLU A 147 -20.95 -13.40 15.00
C GLU A 147 -19.97 -12.58 14.13
N GLU A 148 -20.28 -11.31 13.88
CA GLU A 148 -19.46 -10.41 13.04
C GLU A 148 -18.36 -9.70 13.84
N PHE A 149 -17.28 -9.31 13.15
CA PHE A 149 -16.20 -8.53 13.74
C PHE A 149 -16.68 -7.09 14.05
N THR A 150 -16.39 -6.58 15.24
CA THR A 150 -16.74 -5.21 15.63
C THR A 150 -15.49 -4.33 15.63
N LYS A 151 -15.50 -3.28 14.80
CA LYS A 151 -14.43 -2.27 14.78
C LYS A 151 -14.53 -1.37 16.01
N SER A 152 -13.43 -1.22 16.73
CA SER A 152 -13.23 -0.21 17.76
C SER A 152 -13.03 1.19 17.14
N ASP A 153 -13.57 2.21 17.77
CA ASP A 153 -13.27 3.60 17.43
C ASP A 153 -11.80 3.93 17.73
N ILE A 154 -11.09 4.49 16.75
CA ILE A 154 -9.69 4.88 16.87
C ILE A 154 -9.61 6.39 17.03
N ASN A 155 -9.48 6.84 18.28
CA ASN A 155 -9.37 8.25 18.64
C ASN A 155 -7.95 8.55 19.11
N ASP A 156 -7.08 8.93 18.17
CA ASP A 156 -5.70 9.35 18.45
C ASP A 156 -5.38 10.62 17.70
N ASP A 157 -4.95 11.67 18.39
CA ASP A 157 -4.70 12.98 17.76
C ASP A 157 -3.55 12.96 16.76
N GLU A 158 -2.56 12.08 16.93
CA GLU A 158 -1.44 11.96 16.00
C GLU A 158 -1.81 11.13 14.76
N PRO A 159 -1.78 11.72 13.54
CA PRO A 159 -2.23 11.04 12.33
C PRO A 159 -1.48 9.76 12.01
N LEU A 160 -0.16 9.74 12.23
CA LEU A 160 0.67 8.57 11.90
C LEU A 160 0.39 7.38 12.84
N VAL A 161 0.19 7.64 14.14
CA VAL A 161 -0.22 6.63 15.12
C VAL A 161 -1.62 6.09 14.78
N ARG A 162 -2.55 6.99 14.43
CA ARG A 162 -3.90 6.62 14.00
C ARG A 162 -3.87 5.72 12.76
N ALA A 163 -3.02 6.04 11.78
CA ALA A 163 -2.81 5.27 10.56
C ALA A 163 -2.33 3.83 10.87
N TRP A 164 -1.39 3.66 11.80
CA TRP A 164 -0.95 2.34 12.27
C TRP A 164 -2.05 1.55 12.97
N LYS A 165 -2.81 2.19 13.85
CA LYS A 165 -3.93 1.53 14.55
C LYS A 165 -5.02 1.07 13.58
N ILE A 166 -5.32 1.85 12.55
CA ILE A 166 -6.25 1.46 11.47
C ILE A 166 -5.71 0.21 10.75
N LEU A 167 -4.43 0.21 10.37
CA LEU A 167 -3.82 -0.93 9.70
C LEU A 167 -3.86 -2.21 10.56
N LEU A 168 -3.56 -2.10 11.85
CA LEU A 168 -3.61 -3.23 12.78
C LEU A 168 -5.03 -3.75 13.01
N GLN A 169 -6.01 -2.85 13.08
CA GLN A 169 -7.41 -3.24 13.15
C GLN A 169 -7.85 -3.98 11.87
N CYS A 170 -7.44 -3.51 10.69
CA CYS A 170 -7.68 -4.23 9.43
C CYS A 170 -7.03 -5.62 9.43
N LYS A 171 -5.81 -5.76 9.96
CA LYS A 171 -5.15 -7.05 10.11
C LYS A 171 -5.94 -7.99 11.03
N HIS A 172 -6.40 -7.48 12.18
CA HIS A 172 -7.20 -8.24 13.14
C HIS A 172 -8.52 -8.72 12.52
N GLU A 173 -9.22 -7.84 11.82
CA GLU A 173 -10.42 -8.17 11.02
C GLU A 173 -10.13 -9.28 9.99
N CYS A 174 -9.02 -9.19 9.25
CA CYS A 174 -8.63 -10.22 8.28
C CYS A 174 -8.39 -11.59 8.93
N GLN A 175 -7.70 -11.63 10.07
CA GLN A 175 -7.47 -12.87 10.82
C GLN A 175 -8.78 -13.46 11.35
N PHE A 176 -9.66 -12.60 11.86
CA PHE A 176 -10.97 -13.00 12.38
C PHE A 176 -11.82 -13.64 11.29
N GLU A 177 -11.98 -12.96 10.16
CA GLU A 177 -12.79 -13.47 9.05
C GLU A 177 -12.22 -14.76 8.45
N ARG A 178 -10.89 -14.86 8.33
CA ARG A 178 -10.25 -16.10 7.87
C ARG A 178 -10.54 -17.25 8.83
N ALA A 179 -10.40 -17.03 10.13
CA ALA A 179 -10.69 -18.06 11.13
C ALA A 179 -12.17 -18.44 11.13
N LYS A 180 -13.07 -17.46 11.04
CA LYS A 180 -14.52 -17.66 10.92
C LYS A 180 -14.88 -18.48 9.68
N LEU A 181 -14.27 -18.15 8.53
CA LEU A 181 -14.47 -18.89 7.29
C LEU A 181 -14.04 -20.34 7.48
N LEU A 182 -12.84 -20.60 8.02
CA LEU A 182 -12.36 -21.97 8.24
C LEU A 182 -13.24 -22.79 9.20
N GLU A 183 -13.85 -22.15 10.20
CA GLU A 183 -14.70 -22.82 11.18
C GLU A 183 -16.10 -23.18 10.61
N HIS A 184 -16.66 -22.34 9.74
CA HIS A 184 -18.06 -22.48 9.28
C HIS A 184 -18.19 -22.87 7.80
N SER A 185 -17.12 -22.80 7.00
CA SER A 185 -17.18 -23.18 5.59
C SER A 185 -17.15 -24.70 5.45
N GLU A 186 -18.07 -25.25 4.66
CA GLU A 186 -18.01 -26.64 4.24
C GLU A 186 -16.80 -26.85 3.30
N TYR A 187 -15.98 -27.85 3.60
CA TYR A 187 -14.87 -28.24 2.75
C TYR A 187 -15.39 -29.04 1.55
N ILE A 188 -15.06 -28.60 0.34
CA ILE A 188 -15.37 -29.31 -0.91
C ILE A 188 -14.14 -30.15 -1.28
N ASP A 189 -14.26 -31.47 -1.19
CA ASP A 189 -13.19 -32.42 -1.55
C ASP A 189 -13.17 -32.75 -3.06
N ASP A 190 -14.14 -32.25 -3.81
CA ASP A 190 -14.26 -32.50 -5.24
C ASP A 190 -13.19 -31.75 -6.05
N ILE A 191 -12.71 -32.38 -7.12
CA ILE A 191 -11.83 -31.73 -8.09
C ILE A 191 -12.60 -30.60 -8.77
N VAL A 192 -12.31 -29.37 -8.36
CA VAL A 192 -12.90 -28.18 -8.96
C VAL A 192 -12.20 -27.88 -10.28
N ASP A 193 -12.97 -27.91 -11.37
CA ASP A 193 -12.52 -27.46 -12.70
C ASP A 193 -12.12 -25.97 -12.70
N GLU A 194 -11.16 -25.56 -13.55
CA GLU A 194 -10.62 -24.18 -13.55
C GLU A 194 -11.73 -23.14 -13.82
N ASP A 195 -12.65 -23.43 -14.73
CA ASP A 195 -13.78 -22.54 -15.01
C ASP A 195 -14.77 -22.51 -13.85
N SER A 196 -14.86 -23.61 -13.08
CA SER A 196 -15.64 -23.68 -11.84
C SER A 196 -14.97 -22.93 -10.68
N LEU A 197 -13.64 -22.91 -10.57
CA LEU A 197 -12.91 -22.15 -9.54
C LEU A 197 -13.27 -20.66 -9.52
N PHE A 198 -13.46 -20.07 -10.71
CA PHE A 198 -13.86 -18.67 -10.85
C PHE A 198 -15.38 -18.47 -10.92
N SER A 199 -16.16 -19.55 -11.05
CA SER A 199 -17.63 -19.54 -11.16
C SER A 199 -18.37 -20.08 -9.91
N ILE A 200 -17.67 -20.71 -8.96
CA ILE A 200 -18.19 -21.30 -7.71
C ILE A 200 -18.95 -20.30 -6.85
N ARG A 201 -18.74 -19.00 -7.07
CA ARG A 201 -19.17 -17.98 -6.13
C ARG A 201 -20.52 -17.41 -6.53
N GLU A 202 -21.47 -17.50 -5.61
CA GLU A 202 -22.78 -16.89 -5.78
C GLU A 202 -22.62 -15.38 -6.03
N LYS A 203 -23.13 -14.92 -7.18
CA LYS A 203 -23.26 -13.50 -7.53
C LYS A 203 -24.32 -12.78 -6.68
N SER A 204 -24.93 -13.47 -5.71
CA SER A 204 -26.10 -13.05 -4.94
C SER A 204 -25.77 -12.04 -3.85
N ASN A 205 -24.54 -12.04 -3.30
CA ASN A 205 -24.14 -11.15 -2.21
C ASN A 205 -23.46 -9.87 -2.75
N PRO A 206 -24.17 -8.73 -2.82
CA PRO A 206 -23.62 -7.45 -3.29
C PRO A 206 -22.58 -6.85 -2.31
N SER A 207 -22.45 -7.42 -1.10
CA SER A 207 -21.51 -6.98 -0.07
C SER A 207 -20.08 -7.46 -0.29
N THR A 208 -19.86 -8.47 -1.13
CA THR A 208 -18.50 -8.92 -1.47
C THR A 208 -18.02 -8.16 -2.70
N THR A 209 -17.19 -7.13 -2.49
CA THR A 209 -16.44 -6.45 -3.55
C THR A 209 -15.39 -7.41 -4.12
N LEU A 210 -15.83 -8.34 -4.98
CA LEU A 210 -14.99 -9.40 -5.52
C LEU A 210 -14.16 -8.90 -6.71
N LEU A 211 -12.90 -9.30 -6.73
CA LEU A 211 -12.01 -9.06 -7.87
C LEU A 211 -12.38 -9.99 -9.03
N SER A 212 -12.52 -9.42 -10.22
CA SER A 212 -12.70 -10.19 -11.47
C SER A 212 -11.43 -10.96 -11.84
N LYS A 213 -11.57 -12.08 -12.58
CA LYS A 213 -10.43 -12.86 -13.13
C LYS A 213 -9.42 -11.96 -13.85
N ARG A 214 -9.91 -10.99 -14.64
CA ARG A 214 -9.05 -10.02 -15.34
C ARG A 214 -8.24 -9.16 -14.35
N GLN A 215 -8.86 -8.62 -13.31
CA GLN A 215 -8.16 -7.80 -12.31
C GLN A 215 -7.10 -8.60 -11.55
N ILE A 216 -7.38 -9.87 -11.24
CA ILE A 216 -6.44 -10.78 -10.57
C ILE A 216 -5.23 -11.02 -11.48
N LEU A 217 -5.44 -11.41 -12.73
CA LEU A 217 -4.36 -11.69 -13.68
C LEU A 217 -3.47 -10.46 -13.95
N VAL A 218 -4.09 -9.29 -14.11
CA VAL A 218 -3.35 -8.02 -14.27
C VAL A 218 -2.45 -7.77 -13.07
N ARG A 219 -2.98 -7.94 -11.85
CA ARG A 219 -2.19 -7.77 -10.62
C ARG A 219 -1.04 -8.77 -10.52
N MET A 220 -1.30 -10.04 -10.85
CA MET A 220 -0.25 -11.07 -10.84
C MET A 220 0.89 -10.73 -11.80
N GLU A 221 0.56 -10.25 -13.00
CA GLU A 221 1.58 -9.87 -13.98
C GLU A 221 2.32 -8.59 -13.58
N ASP A 222 1.62 -7.61 -13.00
CA ASP A 222 2.25 -6.39 -12.46
C ASP A 222 3.23 -6.71 -11.32
N ASP A 223 2.84 -7.56 -10.37
CA ASP A 223 3.70 -7.99 -9.26
C ASP A 223 4.89 -8.80 -9.77
N ARG A 224 4.67 -9.67 -10.76
CA ARG A 224 5.74 -10.46 -11.41
C ARG A 224 6.76 -9.56 -12.10
N GLU A 225 6.31 -8.59 -12.88
CA GLU A 225 7.17 -7.67 -13.61
C GLU A 225 7.91 -6.73 -12.65
N ALA A 226 7.25 -6.24 -11.59
CA ALA A 226 7.88 -5.43 -10.55
C ALA A 226 8.99 -6.19 -9.83
N HIS A 227 8.72 -7.43 -9.41
CA HIS A 227 9.69 -8.27 -8.72
C HIS A 227 10.86 -8.66 -9.64
N LYS A 228 10.58 -8.97 -10.92
CA LYS A 228 11.61 -9.23 -11.92
C LYS A 228 12.57 -8.04 -12.05
N ARG A 229 12.05 -6.82 -12.25
CA ARG A 229 12.88 -5.61 -12.36
C ARG A 229 13.65 -5.28 -11.08
N SER A 230 13.06 -5.54 -9.91
CA SER A 230 13.76 -5.36 -8.63
C SER A 230 15.02 -6.25 -8.54
N LYS A 231 15.00 -7.44 -9.16
CA LYS A 231 16.14 -8.36 -9.19
C LYS A 231 17.15 -8.06 -10.29
N GLU A 232 16.73 -7.41 -11.37
CA GLU A 232 17.61 -7.02 -12.48
C GLU A 232 18.74 -6.06 -12.03
N ASN A 233 18.53 -5.29 -10.97
CA ASN A 233 19.55 -4.37 -10.44
C ASN A 233 20.28 -4.90 -9.20
N PHE A 234 19.94 -6.10 -8.71
CA PHE A 234 20.50 -6.62 -7.45
C PHE A 234 22.00 -6.92 -7.53
N TRP A 235 22.50 -7.21 -8.74
CA TRP A 235 23.92 -7.47 -9.02
C TRP A 235 24.68 -6.23 -9.49
N VAL A 236 24.03 -5.07 -9.58
CA VAL A 236 24.68 -3.83 -10.03
C VAL A 236 25.57 -3.30 -8.93
N VAL A 237 26.85 -3.14 -9.25
CA VAL A 237 27.84 -2.57 -8.33
C VAL A 237 27.96 -1.08 -8.60
N ASN A 238 27.62 -0.24 -7.62
CA ASN A 238 27.68 1.22 -7.72
C ASN A 238 29.13 1.70 -7.56
N ARG A 239 29.82 1.91 -8.68
CA ARG A 239 31.17 2.49 -8.71
C ARG A 239 31.10 4.02 -8.75
N ASP A 240 31.70 4.68 -7.76
CA ASP A 240 31.90 6.12 -7.77
C ASP A 240 32.72 6.53 -8.99
N LYS A 241 32.10 7.26 -9.93
CA LYS A 241 32.77 7.74 -11.15
C LYS A 241 34.00 8.60 -10.85
N GLU A 242 34.01 9.28 -9.70
CA GLU A 242 35.12 10.16 -9.28
C GLU A 242 36.34 9.39 -8.77
N LYS A 243 36.16 8.20 -8.19
CA LYS A 243 37.28 7.37 -7.72
C LYS A 243 37.89 6.53 -8.84
N GLY A 244 37.20 6.38 -9.98
CA GLY A 244 37.68 5.66 -11.16
C GLY A 244 37.28 4.18 -11.17
N ASN A 245 37.56 3.49 -12.28
CA ASN A 245 37.16 2.10 -12.54
C ASN A 245 37.99 1.04 -11.79
N HIS A 246 38.63 1.39 -10.68
CA HIS A 246 39.34 0.44 -9.83
C HIS A 246 38.34 -0.30 -8.91
N ILE A 247 38.61 -1.58 -8.63
CA ILE A 247 37.87 -2.37 -7.65
C ILE A 247 38.14 -1.76 -6.27
N THR A 248 37.09 -1.29 -5.60
CA THR A 248 37.17 -0.77 -4.22
C THR A 248 36.98 -1.89 -3.20
N GLU A 249 37.53 -1.74 -1.99
CA GLU A 249 37.36 -2.74 -0.91
C GLU A 249 35.87 -3.00 -0.59
N ASP A 250 35.01 -1.99 -0.75
CA ASP A 250 33.55 -2.11 -0.63
C ASP A 250 32.92 -3.15 -1.59
N GLU A 251 33.58 -3.50 -2.71
CA GLU A 251 33.11 -4.57 -3.63
C GLU A 251 33.53 -5.97 -3.17
N ILE A 252 34.52 -6.05 -2.27
CA ILE A 252 35.17 -7.27 -1.79
C ILE A 252 34.68 -7.63 -0.39
N GLU A 253 34.26 -6.63 0.39
CA GLU A 253 33.67 -6.83 1.72
C GLU A 253 32.32 -7.53 1.56
N CYS A 254 32.34 -8.88 1.64
CA CYS A 254 31.16 -9.65 1.89
C CYS A 254 30.58 -9.16 3.22
N ASP A 255 29.41 -8.53 3.16
CA ASP A 255 28.60 -8.18 4.30
C ASP A 255 28.17 -9.48 5.00
N CYS A 256 29.08 -10.04 5.81
CA CYS A 256 28.82 -11.11 6.74
C CYS A 256 27.97 -10.51 7.85
N GLY A 257 26.65 -10.49 7.59
CA GLY A 257 25.64 -9.73 8.31
C GLY A 257 25.75 -9.73 9.83
N LYS A 258 25.40 -8.57 10.38
CA LYS A 258 24.82 -8.43 11.71
C LYS A 258 23.30 -8.35 11.61
#